data_AF-A0A2V8TL96-F1
#
_entry.id   AF-A0A2V8TL96-F1
#
_cell.length_a   1.000
_cell.length_b   1.000
_cell.length_c   1.000
_cell.angle_alpha   90.00
_cell.angle_beta   90.00
_cell.angle_gamma   90.00
#
_symmetry.space_group_name_H-M   'P 1'
#
loop_
_entity.id
_entity.type
_entity.pdbx_description
1 polymer ?
#
loop_
_entity_poly.entity_id
_entity_poly.type
_entity_poly.pdbx_seq_one_letter_code
_entity_poly.pdbx_strand_id
1 'polypeptide(L)'
;MTGLGLIQHESGVAVSIRELPLIVVQLLERAPQQLLSGVQRQLSLFVRYLRSKPGRGLAIIYNAGALNGSRGKRTNILDRWVTVTLPEALLAGTRVRFSARQEAALEVPRPGILTADGGLVVQVFPADNVLPALAASCAPAPDGPLFSALETAARIQLCDPSWHLTSVKAEPVRYKPSNRCVIRYRLLLERTTQEGILQQDLTLFGKLYSHPDQARSIQEKTQQLYAEQAQTGPPVIPRPLGIVETLGLSLSEAVQSPKAADPLRTGVRALEPCFKRGR
;
A
#
# COMPACT_ATOMS: atom_id res chain seq x y z
N MET A 1 44.91 -16.81 35.89
CA MET A 1 44.08 -15.71 36.43
C MET A 1 43.03 -15.38 35.38
N THR A 2 41.82 -15.89 35.60
CA THR A 2 40.68 -15.85 34.68
C THR A 2 39.90 -14.55 34.92
N GLY A 3 39.90 -13.65 33.94
CA GLY A 3 39.07 -12.45 33.96
C GLY A 3 37.67 -12.75 33.46
N LEU A 4 36.72 -12.95 34.37
CA LEU A 4 35.28 -12.93 34.10
C LEU A 4 34.88 -11.49 33.74
N GLY A 5 34.68 -11.21 32.46
CA GLY A 5 34.08 -9.97 32.00
C GLY A 5 32.60 -9.91 32.41
N LEU A 6 32.25 -8.87 33.16
CA LEU A 6 30.87 -8.53 33.52
C LEU A 6 29.99 -8.46 32.26
N ILE A 7 29.01 -9.35 32.17
CA ILE A 7 27.84 -9.13 31.32
C ILE A 7 26.97 -8.11 32.06
N GLN A 8 27.08 -6.85 31.67
CA GLN A 8 26.10 -5.84 32.08
C GLN A 8 24.76 -6.20 31.45
N HIS A 9 23.85 -6.75 32.25
CA HIS A 9 22.45 -6.85 31.88
C HIS A 9 21.86 -5.44 31.92
N GLU A 10 21.73 -4.80 30.75
CA GLU A 10 20.86 -3.65 30.60
C GLU A 10 19.43 -4.08 30.95
N SER A 11 18.96 -3.70 32.13
CA SER A 11 17.60 -3.93 32.60
C SER A 11 16.62 -3.06 31.81
N GLY A 12 16.22 -3.52 30.63
CA GLY A 12 15.15 -2.91 29.85
C GLY A 12 13.79 -3.04 30.55
N VAL A 13 12.95 -2.02 30.44
CA VAL A 13 11.55 -2.08 30.90
C VAL A 13 10.78 -2.96 29.92
N ALA A 14 10.19 -4.03 30.44
CA ALA A 14 9.36 -4.94 29.64
C ALA A 14 7.91 -4.41 29.61
N VAL A 15 7.47 -3.97 28.44
CA VAL A 15 6.12 -3.45 28.19
C VAL A 15 5.27 -4.53 27.52
N SER A 16 3.98 -4.59 27.83
CA SER A 16 3.04 -5.50 27.17
C SER A 16 2.80 -5.10 25.72
N ILE A 17 2.62 -6.08 24.82
CA ILE A 17 2.14 -5.82 23.44
C ILE A 17 0.83 -5.01 23.44
N ARG A 18 0.01 -5.11 24.50
CA ARG A 18 -1.25 -4.34 24.65
C ARG A 18 -1.03 -2.84 24.86
N GLU A 19 0.15 -2.44 25.33
CA GLU A 19 0.51 -1.05 25.60
C GLU A 19 1.19 -0.38 24.39
N LEU A 20 1.59 -1.16 23.37
CA LEU A 20 2.17 -0.66 22.12
C LEU A 20 1.33 0.42 21.42
N PRO A 21 -0.01 0.34 21.33
CA PRO A 21 -0.81 1.41 20.74
C PRO A 21 -0.55 2.78 21.40
N LEU A 22 -0.38 2.81 22.72
CA LEU A 22 -0.15 4.05 23.47
C LEU A 22 1.26 4.58 23.21
N ILE A 23 2.27 3.72 23.20
CA ILE A 23 3.65 4.08 22.82
C ILE A 23 3.68 4.67 21.40
N VAL A 24 2.99 4.03 20.45
CA VAL A 24 2.98 4.48 19.05
C VAL A 24 2.29 5.83 18.91
N VAL A 25 1.20 6.08 19.65
CA VAL A 25 0.57 7.42 19.69
C VAL A 25 1.55 8.46 20.21
N GLN A 26 2.27 8.19 21.31
CA GLN A 26 3.27 9.11 21.86
C GLN A 26 4.41 9.40 20.86
N LEU A 27 4.88 8.39 20.12
CA LEU A 27 5.90 8.57 19.08
C LEU A 27 5.39 9.44 17.93
N LEU A 28 4.14 9.25 17.51
CA LEU A 28 3.51 10.05 16.47
C LEU A 28 3.30 11.51 16.92
N GLU A 29 2.95 11.74 18.18
CA GLU A 29 2.78 13.08 18.77
C GLU A 29 4.11 13.83 18.94
N ARG A 30 5.21 13.10 19.19
CA ARG A 30 6.57 13.66 19.27
C ARG A 30 7.21 13.93 17.90
N ALA A 31 6.61 13.44 16.81
CA ALA A 31 7.17 13.65 15.49
C ALA A 31 7.13 15.15 15.12
N PRO A 32 8.20 15.69 14.49
CA PRO A 32 8.27 17.12 14.14
C PRO A 32 7.26 17.54 13.06
N GLN A 33 6.61 16.58 12.40
CA GLN A 33 5.61 16.80 11.35
C GLN A 33 4.32 16.10 11.73
N GLN A 34 3.18 16.70 11.38
CA GLN A 34 1.88 16.05 11.55
C GLN A 34 1.74 14.90 10.54
N LEU A 35 2.03 13.68 10.98
CA LEU A 35 2.06 12.51 10.09
C LEU A 35 0.68 11.95 9.72
N LEU A 36 -0.35 12.26 10.52
CA LEU A 36 -1.73 11.79 10.30
C LEU A 36 -2.65 12.98 10.03
N SER A 37 -3.06 13.13 8.77
CA SER A 37 -3.99 14.18 8.35
C SER A 37 -5.44 13.85 8.77
N GLY A 38 -6.18 14.87 9.22
CA GLY A 38 -7.62 14.75 9.50
C GLY A 38 -7.99 14.04 10.81
N VAL A 39 -7.05 13.85 11.73
CA VAL A 39 -7.33 13.44 13.11
C VAL A 39 -7.09 14.65 14.03
N GLN A 40 -8.14 15.42 14.31
CA GLN A 40 -8.10 16.60 15.19
C GLN A 40 -8.39 16.29 16.67
N ARG A 41 -8.73 15.04 16.99
CA ARG A 41 -9.08 14.58 18.36
C ARG A 41 -8.00 13.65 18.90
N GLN A 42 -8.12 13.28 20.18
CA GLN A 42 -7.30 12.24 20.82
C GLN A 42 -7.19 11.00 19.92
N LEU A 43 -5.96 10.76 19.45
CA LEU A 43 -5.64 9.73 18.49
C LEU A 43 -5.81 8.35 19.13
N SER A 44 -6.34 7.40 18.37
CA SER A 44 -6.48 6.02 18.81
C SER A 44 -6.13 5.06 17.70
N LEU A 45 -5.41 4.01 18.08
CA LEU A 45 -4.95 2.97 17.17
C LEU A 45 -5.72 1.67 17.44
N PHE A 46 -6.31 1.12 16.39
CA PHE A 46 -7.06 -0.13 16.45
C PHE A 46 -6.34 -1.20 15.63
N VAL A 47 -6.00 -2.33 16.26
CA VAL A 47 -5.32 -3.43 15.57
C VAL A 47 -6.21 -3.94 14.44
N ARG A 48 -5.69 -3.89 13.22
CA ARG A 48 -6.31 -4.48 12.02
C ARG A 48 -5.71 -5.83 11.70
N TYR A 49 -4.40 -5.94 11.85
CA TYR A 49 -3.64 -7.12 11.51
C TYR A 49 -2.43 -7.21 12.43
N LEU A 50 -2.12 -8.42 12.86
CA LEU A 50 -0.94 -8.72 13.67
C LEU A 50 -0.31 -10.00 13.12
N ARG A 51 1.00 -9.99 12.96
CA ARG A 51 1.76 -11.14 12.50
C ARG A 51 3.10 -11.22 13.20
N SER A 52 3.39 -12.37 13.78
CA SER A 52 4.75 -12.74 14.20
C SER A 52 5.37 -13.68 13.18
N LYS A 53 6.67 -13.53 12.93
CA LYS A 53 7.47 -14.43 12.11
C LYS A 53 8.83 -14.69 12.77
N PRO A 54 9.23 -15.97 12.96
CA PRO A 54 10.60 -16.30 13.34
C PRO A 54 11.61 -15.66 12.39
N GLY A 55 12.68 -15.09 12.94
CA GLY A 55 13.73 -14.37 12.21
C GLY A 55 13.34 -12.99 11.69
N ARG A 56 12.08 -12.53 11.88
CA ARG A 56 11.62 -11.21 11.41
C ARG A 56 10.91 -10.36 12.47
N GLY A 57 10.56 -10.96 13.61
CA GLY A 57 9.87 -10.29 14.70
C GLY A 57 8.37 -10.09 14.45
N LEU A 58 7.84 -8.97 14.92
CA LEU A 58 6.41 -8.67 14.98
C LEU A 58 6.06 -7.51 14.05
N ALA A 59 5.02 -7.67 13.25
CA ALA A 59 4.42 -6.61 12.44
C ALA A 59 2.96 -6.41 12.86
N ILE A 60 2.59 -5.18 13.17
CA ILE A 60 1.22 -4.78 13.53
C ILE A 60 0.77 -3.68 12.57
N ILE A 61 -0.43 -3.81 12.03
CA ILE A 61 -1.08 -2.76 11.25
C ILE A 61 -2.23 -2.23 12.09
N TYR A 62 -2.18 -0.94 12.38
CA TYR A 62 -3.25 -0.20 13.04
C TYR A 62 -4.05 0.60 12.02
N ASN A 63 -5.34 0.75 12.29
CA ASN A 63 -6.14 1.82 11.74
C ASN A 63 -6.20 2.96 12.76
N ALA A 64 -5.75 4.15 12.37
CA ALA A 64 -5.81 5.36 13.17
C ALA A 64 -7.18 6.04 13.04
N GLY A 65 -7.73 6.48 14.17
CA GLY A 65 -8.97 7.23 14.18
C GLY A 65 -9.20 7.93 15.52
N ALA A 66 -10.27 8.73 15.60
CA ALA A 66 -10.65 9.37 16.85
C ALA A 66 -11.19 8.33 17.86
N LEU A 67 -10.79 8.46 19.13
CA LEU A 67 -11.21 7.61 20.25
C LEU A 67 -12.75 7.44 20.32
N ASN A 68 -13.49 8.52 20.06
CA ASN A 68 -14.97 8.58 20.10
C ASN A 68 -15.63 8.54 18.72
N GLY A 69 -14.91 8.14 17.67
CA GLY A 69 -15.50 7.95 16.35
C GLY A 69 -16.48 6.78 16.36
N SER A 70 -17.70 6.99 15.86
CA SER A 70 -18.72 5.94 15.78
C SER A 70 -18.16 4.69 15.09
N ARG A 71 -18.22 3.53 15.77
CA ARG A 71 -17.73 2.25 15.24
C ARG A 71 -18.37 1.85 13.90
N GLY A 72 -19.54 2.43 13.57
CA GLY A 72 -20.41 2.01 12.48
C GLY A 72 -19.99 2.40 11.05
N LYS A 73 -19.06 3.34 10.84
CA LYS A 73 -18.56 3.69 9.48
C LYS A 73 -17.07 3.98 9.49
N ARG A 74 -16.26 3.06 10.01
CA ARG A 74 -14.81 3.08 9.74
C ARG A 74 -14.60 2.69 8.28
N THR A 75 -14.79 3.65 7.39
CA THR A 75 -14.39 3.56 6.00
C THR A 75 -12.93 3.11 5.96
N ASN A 76 -12.62 2.19 5.05
CA ASN A 76 -11.29 1.63 4.88
C ASN A 76 -10.36 2.65 4.19
N ILE A 77 -10.19 3.82 4.83
CA ILE A 77 -9.33 4.90 4.36
C ILE A 77 -7.89 4.47 4.68
N LEU A 78 -7.12 4.21 3.63
CA LEU A 78 -5.73 3.76 3.73
C LEU A 78 -4.80 4.84 4.29
N ASP A 79 -5.17 6.11 4.12
CA ASP A 79 -4.44 7.30 4.62
C ASP A 79 -4.38 7.42 6.15
N ARG A 80 -4.86 6.40 6.87
CA ARG A 80 -4.85 6.31 8.34
C ARG A 80 -4.19 5.04 8.84
N TRP A 81 -3.48 4.32 7.99
CA TRP A 81 -2.82 3.09 8.42
C TRP A 81 -1.45 3.40 9.02
N VAL A 82 -1.21 2.83 10.18
CA VAL A 82 0.09 2.88 10.86
C VAL A 82 0.63 1.47 10.96
N THR A 83 1.77 1.22 10.34
CA THR A 83 2.48 -0.06 10.42
C THR A 83 3.57 0.05 11.47
N VAL A 84 3.61 -0.89 12.39
CA VAL A 84 4.61 -1.00 13.44
C VAL A 84 5.36 -2.29 13.25
N THR A 85 6.69 -2.21 13.17
CA THR A 85 7.58 -3.37 13.08
C THR A 85 8.53 -3.38 14.26
N LEU A 86 8.62 -4.53 14.90
CA LEU A 86 9.48 -4.80 16.05
C LEU A 86 10.41 -5.96 15.69
N PRO A 87 11.75 -5.79 15.80
CA PRO A 87 12.68 -6.89 15.58
C PRO A 87 12.51 -7.95 16.67
N GLU A 88 12.83 -9.20 16.32
CA GLU A 88 12.65 -10.35 17.22
C GLU A 88 13.45 -10.23 18.51
N ALA A 89 14.62 -9.56 18.48
CA ALA A 89 15.45 -9.32 19.65
C ALA A 89 14.73 -8.53 20.77
N LEU A 90 13.70 -7.75 20.43
CA LEU A 90 12.89 -7.02 21.42
C LEU A 90 11.75 -7.87 21.98
N LEU A 91 11.45 -9.02 21.41
CA LEU A 91 10.32 -9.85 21.80
C LEU A 91 10.72 -10.84 22.90
N ALA A 92 10.02 -10.80 24.02
CA ALA A 92 10.13 -11.76 25.10
C ALA A 92 8.73 -12.31 25.45
N GLY A 93 8.31 -13.34 24.70
CA GLY A 93 6.94 -13.87 24.78
C GLY A 93 5.90 -12.84 24.33
N THR A 94 5.02 -12.42 25.24
CA THR A 94 3.99 -11.39 25.00
C THR A 94 4.43 -9.98 25.39
N ARG A 95 5.70 -9.82 25.77
CA ARG A 95 6.29 -8.54 26.17
C ARG A 95 7.30 -8.05 25.14
N VAL A 96 7.43 -6.74 25.07
CA VAL A 96 8.43 -6.02 24.27
C VAL A 96 9.41 -5.38 25.25
N ARG A 97 10.69 -5.65 25.07
CA ARG A 97 11.76 -5.02 25.85
C ARG A 97 12.05 -3.67 25.22
N PHE A 98 11.87 -2.60 25.98
CA PHE A 98 12.35 -1.27 25.62
C PHE A 98 13.51 -0.90 26.54
N SER A 99 14.52 -0.21 26.00
CA SER A 99 15.45 0.53 26.85
C SER A 99 14.62 1.54 27.64
N ALA A 100 14.80 1.57 28.96
CA ALA A 100 13.93 2.25 29.93
C ALA A 100 13.83 3.79 29.78
N ARG A 101 14.44 4.38 28.75
CA ARG A 101 14.35 5.82 28.50
C ARG A 101 13.14 6.08 27.63
N GLN A 102 12.07 6.55 28.26
CA GLN A 102 10.94 7.19 27.59
C GLN A 102 11.37 8.43 26.75
N GLU A 103 12.63 8.85 26.88
CA GLU A 103 13.38 9.79 26.05
C GLU A 103 14.19 9.13 24.91
N ALA A 104 13.81 7.93 24.46
CA ALA A 104 14.45 7.28 23.32
C ALA A 104 14.60 8.25 22.14
N ALA A 105 15.79 8.25 21.52
CA ALA A 105 16.09 9.10 20.38
C ALA A 105 15.10 8.76 19.26
N LEU A 106 14.31 9.75 18.84
CA LEU A 106 13.37 9.60 17.75
C LEU A 106 14.08 10.01 16.47
N GLU A 107 14.40 9.03 15.64
CA GLU A 107 14.94 9.30 14.32
C GLU A 107 13.80 9.38 13.31
N VAL A 108 13.85 10.41 12.46
CA VAL A 108 12.92 10.59 11.35
C VAL A 108 13.71 10.44 10.05
N PRO A 109 13.99 9.19 9.62
CA PRO A 109 14.80 8.97 8.43
C PRO A 109 14.15 9.55 7.16
N ARG A 110 12.81 9.55 7.10
CA ARG A 110 12.00 10.06 5.99
C ARG A 110 10.62 10.51 6.49
N PRO A 111 9.93 11.41 5.76
CA PRO A 111 8.55 11.77 6.07
C PRO A 111 7.66 10.53 6.20
N GLY A 112 6.90 10.44 7.29
CA GLY A 112 6.01 9.30 7.58
C GLY A 112 6.67 8.08 8.20
N ILE A 113 7.99 8.08 8.43
CA ILE A 113 8.72 6.96 9.04
C ILE A 113 9.44 7.44 10.29
N LEU A 114 9.19 6.76 11.40
CA LEU A 114 9.82 6.99 12.68
C LEU A 114 10.57 5.74 13.11
N THR A 115 11.79 5.92 13.60
CA THR A 115 12.55 4.85 14.25
C THR A 115 12.82 5.25 15.69
N ALA A 116 12.57 4.32 16.61
CA ALA A 116 12.88 4.48 18.02
C ALA A 116 13.88 3.40 18.47
N ASP A 117 14.50 3.64 19.61
CA ASP A 117 15.50 2.76 20.21
C ASP A 117 15.08 1.28 20.20
N GLY A 118 16.06 0.40 19.98
CA GLY A 118 15.84 -1.04 19.84
C GLY A 118 15.36 -1.48 18.46
N GLY A 119 15.19 -0.55 17.51
CA GLY A 119 14.80 -0.86 16.14
C GLY A 119 13.29 -0.97 15.94
N LEU A 120 12.48 -0.39 16.85
CA LEU A 120 11.05 -0.19 16.63
C LEU A 120 10.88 0.79 15.46
N VAL A 121 10.17 0.36 14.41
CA VAL A 121 9.87 1.20 13.24
C VAL A 121 8.38 1.44 13.15
N VAL A 122 7.96 2.70 13.09
CA VAL A 122 6.59 3.15 12.85
C VAL A 122 6.52 3.81 11.47
N GLN A 123 5.59 3.35 10.63
CA GLN A 123 5.44 3.83 9.25
C GLN A 123 3.98 4.21 9.02
N VAL A 124 3.74 5.46 8.63
CA VAL A 124 2.42 5.97 8.31
C VAL A 124 2.23 5.90 6.79
N PHE A 125 1.21 5.17 6.35
CA PHE A 125 0.90 5.06 4.92
C PHE A 125 0.67 6.46 4.30
N PRO A 126 1.21 6.76 3.11
CA PRO A 126 1.84 5.86 2.14
C PRO A 126 3.37 5.68 2.30
N ALA A 127 3.98 6.03 3.43
CA ALA A 127 5.39 5.79 3.66
C ALA A 127 5.66 4.31 4.01
N ASP A 128 6.66 3.70 3.36
CA ASP A 128 7.14 2.34 3.62
C ASP A 128 8.60 2.22 3.17
N ASN A 129 9.50 1.84 4.08
CA ASN A 129 10.94 1.71 3.84
C ASN A 129 11.29 0.70 2.74
N VAL A 130 10.46 -0.33 2.56
CA VAL A 130 10.68 -1.40 1.58
C VAL A 130 9.85 -1.16 0.31
N LEU A 131 8.99 -0.14 0.28
CA LEU A 131 8.29 0.34 -0.91
C LEU A 131 8.55 1.84 -1.11
N PRO A 132 9.79 2.25 -1.44
CA PRO A 132 10.17 3.66 -1.50
C PRO A 132 9.35 4.49 -2.50
N ALA A 133 8.86 3.86 -3.56
CA ALA A 133 8.02 4.50 -4.59
C ALA A 133 6.53 4.58 -4.21
N LEU A 134 6.10 4.11 -3.03
CA LEU A 134 4.69 4.03 -2.64
C LEU A 134 4.01 5.40 -2.60
N ALA A 135 4.63 6.39 -1.97
CA ALA A 135 4.09 7.75 -1.90
C ALA A 135 3.92 8.36 -3.30
N ALA A 136 4.96 8.30 -4.14
CA ALA A 136 4.91 8.77 -5.52
C ALA A 136 3.87 8.01 -6.37
N SER A 137 3.64 6.74 -6.09
CA SER A 137 2.63 5.93 -6.78
C SER A 137 1.19 6.28 -6.36
N CYS A 138 1.00 6.82 -5.16
CA CYS A 138 -0.30 7.25 -4.63
C CYS A 138 -0.61 8.74 -4.91
N ALA A 139 0.39 9.52 -5.30
CA ALA A 139 0.25 10.93 -5.66
C ALA A 139 1.00 11.21 -6.98
N PRO A 140 0.45 10.82 -8.14
CA PRO A 140 1.09 11.06 -9.43
C PRO A 140 1.19 12.58 -9.68
N ALA A 141 2.40 13.06 -9.97
CA ALA A 141 2.61 14.43 -10.41
C ALA A 141 2.18 14.59 -11.89
N PRO A 142 1.51 15.70 -12.29
CA PRO A 142 1.05 15.93 -13.67
C PRO A 142 2.09 15.74 -14.78
N ASP A 143 3.37 16.01 -14.47
CA ASP A 143 4.49 15.86 -15.44
C ASP A 143 5.47 14.74 -15.01
N GLY A 144 5.04 13.88 -14.08
CA GLY A 144 5.87 12.82 -13.55
C GLY A 144 5.92 11.58 -14.44
N PRO A 145 6.93 10.71 -14.26
CA PRO A 145 7.07 9.48 -15.06
C PRO A 145 5.85 8.55 -14.95
N LEU A 146 5.15 8.57 -13.81
CA LEU A 146 3.91 7.82 -13.64
C LEU A 146 2.77 8.36 -14.51
N PHE A 147 2.64 9.68 -14.63
CA PHE A 147 1.56 10.29 -15.41
C PHE A 147 1.71 9.95 -16.90
N SER A 148 2.92 10.12 -17.46
CA SER A 148 3.22 9.74 -18.84
C SER A 148 3.02 8.24 -19.09
N ALA A 149 3.38 7.39 -18.13
CA ALA A 149 3.16 5.95 -18.25
C ALA A 149 1.67 5.56 -18.20
N LEU A 150 0.87 6.25 -17.38
CA LEU A 150 -0.59 6.05 -17.34
C LEU A 150 -1.26 6.49 -18.65
N GLU A 151 -0.84 7.62 -19.23
CA GLU A 151 -1.31 8.06 -20.56
C GLU A 151 -0.94 7.04 -21.65
N THR A 152 0.30 6.55 -21.64
CA THR A 152 0.76 5.52 -22.58
C THR A 152 -0.07 4.23 -22.43
N ALA A 153 -0.29 3.77 -21.21
CA ALA A 153 -1.11 2.60 -20.93
C ALA A 153 -2.57 2.79 -21.37
N ALA A 154 -3.13 3.99 -21.18
CA ALA A 154 -4.47 4.33 -21.64
C ALA A 154 -4.60 4.27 -23.16
N ARG A 155 -3.64 4.84 -23.90
CA ARG A 155 -3.59 4.78 -25.37
C ARG A 155 -3.51 3.35 -25.88
N ILE A 156 -2.73 2.50 -25.22
CA ILE A 156 -2.63 1.07 -25.54
C ILE A 156 -3.98 0.36 -25.32
N GLN A 157 -4.67 0.66 -24.22
CA GLN A 157 -5.95 0.03 -23.90
C GLN A 157 -7.07 0.50 -24.85
N LEU A 158 -7.09 1.79 -25.21
CA LEU A 158 -8.06 2.38 -26.13
C LEU A 158 -7.71 2.14 -27.60
N CYS A 159 -6.52 1.60 -27.89
CA CYS A 159 -5.99 1.42 -29.25
C CYS A 159 -5.98 2.72 -30.07
N ASP A 160 -5.75 3.86 -29.42
CA ASP A 160 -5.77 5.18 -30.06
C ASP A 160 -4.75 6.13 -29.39
N PRO A 161 -3.74 6.61 -30.13
CA PRO A 161 -2.69 7.47 -29.58
C PRO A 161 -3.12 8.93 -29.38
N SER A 162 -4.28 9.35 -29.88
CA SER A 162 -4.73 10.74 -29.81
C SER A 162 -5.40 11.12 -28.48
N TRP A 163 -5.56 10.17 -27.56
CA TRP A 163 -6.00 10.45 -26.19
C TRP A 163 -4.88 11.06 -25.35
N HIS A 164 -5.23 12.05 -24.54
CA HIS A 164 -4.35 12.73 -23.59
C HIS A 164 -4.92 12.64 -22.18
N LEU A 165 -4.07 12.38 -21.20
CA LEU A 165 -4.48 12.31 -19.80
C LEU A 165 -4.62 13.72 -19.24
N THR A 166 -5.79 14.06 -18.70
CA THR A 166 -6.05 15.38 -18.09
C THR A 166 -6.11 15.31 -16.58
N SER A 167 -6.57 14.19 -16.02
CA SER A 167 -6.63 13.98 -14.58
C SER A 167 -6.41 12.53 -14.21
N VAL A 168 -5.75 12.33 -13.07
CA VAL A 168 -5.55 11.02 -12.45
C VAL A 168 -5.90 11.08 -10.97
N LYS A 169 -6.69 10.10 -10.53
CA LYS A 169 -6.91 9.82 -9.12
C LYS A 169 -6.38 8.43 -8.78
N ALA A 170 -5.39 8.38 -7.89
CA ALA A 170 -4.87 7.13 -7.35
C ALA A 170 -5.64 6.72 -6.09
N GLU A 171 -6.16 5.49 -6.08
CA GLU A 171 -6.91 4.91 -4.98
C GLU A 171 -6.25 3.58 -4.58
N PRO A 172 -5.43 3.54 -3.52
CA PRO A 172 -4.87 2.29 -3.02
C PRO A 172 -6.01 1.31 -2.70
N VAL A 173 -5.96 0.09 -3.21
CA VAL A 173 -7.02 -0.93 -3.00
C VAL A 173 -6.55 -2.07 -2.09
N ARG A 174 -5.25 -2.35 -2.09
CA ARG A 174 -4.66 -3.38 -1.23
C ARG A 174 -3.22 -3.03 -0.91
N TYR A 175 -2.94 -2.75 0.35
CA TYR A 175 -1.60 -2.55 0.85
C TYR A 175 -1.18 -3.74 1.71
N LYS A 176 0.00 -4.31 1.41
CA LYS A 176 0.67 -5.30 2.25
C LYS A 176 2.04 -4.73 2.61
N PRO A 177 2.23 -4.27 3.86
CA PRO A 177 3.46 -3.62 4.28
C PRO A 177 4.71 -4.41 3.93
N SER A 178 5.71 -3.67 3.50
CA SER A 178 7.04 -4.12 3.10
C SER A 178 7.03 -5.25 2.07
N ASN A 179 6.01 -5.27 1.21
CA ASN A 179 5.84 -6.31 0.20
C ASN A 179 5.33 -5.76 -1.12
N ARG A 180 4.10 -5.22 -1.12
CA ARG A 180 3.45 -4.72 -2.33
C ARG A 180 2.23 -3.87 -2.02
N CYS A 181 1.88 -2.98 -2.96
CA CYS A 181 0.63 -2.26 -2.97
C CYS A 181 -0.09 -2.46 -4.31
N VAL A 182 -1.41 -2.55 -4.31
CA VAL A 182 -2.24 -2.49 -5.51
C VAL A 182 -3.00 -1.17 -5.45
N ILE A 183 -2.94 -0.40 -6.53
CA ILE A 183 -3.49 0.94 -6.66
C ILE A 183 -4.40 0.95 -7.87
N ARG A 184 -5.59 1.52 -7.73
CA ARG A 184 -6.51 1.80 -8.83
C ARG A 184 -6.27 3.23 -9.28
N TYR A 185 -6.03 3.43 -10.56
CA TYR A 185 -5.96 4.76 -11.16
C TYR A 185 -7.25 5.01 -11.92
N ARG A 186 -8.00 6.05 -11.53
CA ARG A 186 -9.09 6.59 -12.33
C ARG A 186 -8.55 7.72 -13.16
N LEU A 187 -8.70 7.61 -14.46
CA LEU A 187 -8.16 8.52 -15.46
C LEU A 187 -9.32 9.25 -16.13
N LEU A 188 -9.17 10.55 -16.32
CA LEU A 188 -9.96 11.33 -17.26
C LEU A 188 -9.07 11.64 -18.46
N LEU A 189 -9.52 11.25 -19.64
CA LEU A 189 -8.79 11.41 -20.89
C LEU A 189 -9.57 12.32 -21.84
N GLU A 190 -8.86 13.08 -22.66
CA GLU A 190 -9.43 13.93 -23.71
C GLU A 190 -8.83 13.63 -25.07
N ARG A 191 -9.65 13.74 -26.11
CA ARG A 191 -9.23 13.66 -27.51
C ARG A 191 -9.92 14.75 -28.32
N THR A 192 -9.15 15.55 -29.03
CA THR A 192 -9.69 16.54 -29.97
C THR A 192 -10.09 15.85 -31.28
N THR A 193 -11.31 16.14 -31.73
CA THR A 193 -11.87 15.66 -32.99
C THR A 193 -12.40 16.84 -33.82
N GLN A 194 -12.80 16.59 -35.06
CA GLN A 194 -13.42 17.62 -35.91
C GLN A 194 -14.73 18.16 -35.31
N GLU A 195 -15.41 17.37 -34.48
CA GLU A 195 -16.69 17.68 -33.86
C GLU A 195 -16.55 18.31 -32.46
N GLY A 196 -15.32 18.48 -31.96
CA GLY A 196 -15.02 19.03 -30.64
C GLY A 196 -14.13 18.11 -29.79
N ILE A 197 -14.15 18.34 -28.48
CA ILE A 197 -13.37 17.57 -27.50
C ILE A 197 -14.22 16.41 -26.98
N LEU A 198 -13.72 15.19 -27.13
CA LEU A 198 -14.29 14.00 -26.52
C LEU A 198 -13.59 13.72 -25.19
N GLN A 199 -14.38 13.34 -24.17
CA GLN A 199 -13.90 12.92 -22.87
C GLN A 199 -14.17 11.44 -22.64
N GLN A 200 -13.25 10.75 -21.96
CA GLN A 200 -13.37 9.34 -21.63
C GLN A 200 -12.84 9.07 -20.22
N ASP A 201 -13.66 8.42 -19.40
CA ASP A 201 -13.21 7.83 -18.15
C ASP A 201 -12.57 6.46 -18.40
N LEU A 202 -11.41 6.22 -17.79
CA LEU A 202 -10.73 4.93 -17.84
C LEU A 202 -10.25 4.52 -16.44
N THR A 203 -10.25 3.21 -16.16
CA THR A 203 -9.67 2.67 -14.93
C THR A 203 -8.54 1.72 -15.25
N LEU A 204 -7.38 1.95 -14.65
CA LEU A 204 -6.21 1.07 -14.68
C LEU A 204 -5.89 0.56 -13.28
N PHE A 205 -5.19 -0.57 -13.19
CA PHE A 205 -4.61 -1.06 -11.94
C PHE A 205 -3.08 -1.11 -12.02
N GLY A 206 -2.45 -0.45 -11.05
CA GLY A 206 -1.03 -0.57 -10.78
C GLY A 206 -0.76 -1.56 -9.66
N LYS A 207 0.31 -2.33 -9.78
CA LYS A 207 0.82 -3.18 -8.70
C LYS A 207 2.29 -2.85 -8.46
N LEU A 208 2.53 -2.27 -7.30
CA LEU A 208 3.83 -1.81 -6.83
C LEU A 208 4.54 -2.94 -6.11
N TYR A 209 5.81 -3.14 -6.43
CA TYR A 209 6.69 -4.10 -5.80
C TYR A 209 7.84 -3.40 -5.09
N SER A 210 8.49 -4.12 -4.17
CA SER A 210 9.66 -3.62 -3.43
C SER A 210 10.91 -3.52 -4.29
N HIS A 211 11.03 -4.39 -5.29
CA HIS A 211 12.18 -4.43 -6.19
C HIS A 211 11.71 -4.23 -7.64
N PRO A 212 12.30 -3.27 -8.39
CA PRO A 212 11.98 -3.06 -9.80
C PRO A 212 12.13 -4.31 -10.66
N ASP A 213 13.15 -5.15 -10.42
CA ASP A 213 13.35 -6.39 -11.16
C ASP A 213 12.22 -7.41 -10.95
N GLN A 214 11.61 -7.41 -9.75
CA GLN A 214 10.43 -8.22 -9.51
C GLN A 214 9.24 -7.72 -10.34
N ALA A 215 9.06 -6.41 -10.44
CA ALA A 215 8.01 -5.83 -11.27
C ALA A 215 8.22 -6.20 -12.75
N ARG A 216 9.46 -6.10 -13.26
CA ARG A 216 9.83 -6.47 -14.63
C ARG A 216 9.54 -7.93 -14.92
N SER A 217 10.07 -8.84 -14.09
CA SER A 217 9.87 -10.28 -14.28
C SER A 217 8.39 -10.69 -14.24
N ILE A 218 7.59 -10.05 -13.38
CA ILE A 218 6.15 -10.33 -13.32
C ILE A 218 5.43 -9.76 -14.55
N GLN A 219 5.80 -8.56 -15.00
CA GLN A 219 5.24 -7.95 -16.20
C GLN A 219 5.49 -8.81 -17.44
N GLU A 220 6.73 -9.25 -17.67
CA GLU A 220 7.11 -10.10 -18.80
C GLU A 220 6.33 -11.42 -18.80
N LYS A 221 6.28 -12.11 -17.65
CA LYS A 221 5.52 -13.36 -17.52
C LYS A 221 4.03 -13.17 -17.76
N THR A 222 3.46 -12.06 -17.27
CA THR A 222 2.04 -11.74 -17.48
C THR A 222 1.77 -11.43 -18.96
N GLN A 223 2.68 -10.71 -19.63
CA GLN A 223 2.59 -10.41 -21.06
C GLN A 223 2.63 -11.68 -21.90
N GLN A 224 3.56 -12.58 -21.59
CA GLN A 224 3.67 -13.88 -22.27
C GLN A 224 2.39 -14.70 -22.09
N LEU A 225 1.92 -14.87 -20.85
CA LEU A 225 0.70 -15.63 -20.55
C LEU A 225 -0.54 -15.03 -21.23
N TYR A 226 -0.64 -13.70 -21.27
CA TYR A 226 -1.75 -13.02 -21.96
C TYR A 226 -1.71 -13.31 -23.47
N ALA A 227 -0.53 -13.22 -24.09
CA ALA A 227 -0.36 -13.49 -25.52
C ALA A 227 -0.69 -14.95 -25.88
N GLU A 228 -0.25 -15.92 -25.07
CA GLU A 228 -0.58 -17.34 -25.22
C GLU A 228 -2.10 -17.58 -25.11
N GLN A 229 -2.76 -16.94 -24.14
CA GLN A 229 -4.22 -17.02 -24.01
C GLN A 229 -4.93 -16.39 -25.20
N ALA A 230 -4.50 -15.21 -25.65
CA ALA A 230 -5.11 -14.50 -26.78
C ALA A 230 -5.07 -15.28 -28.11
N GLN A 231 -4.09 -16.18 -28.29
CA GLN A 231 -4.00 -17.07 -29.45
C GLN A 231 -5.01 -18.23 -29.38
N THR A 232 -5.39 -18.66 -28.18
CA THR A 232 -6.25 -19.83 -27.95
C THR A 232 -7.70 -19.46 -27.64
N GLY A 233 -7.97 -18.20 -27.30
CA GLY A 233 -9.29 -17.69 -27.00
C GLY A 233 -9.25 -16.33 -26.29
N PRO A 234 -10.39 -15.88 -25.73
CA PRO A 234 -10.41 -14.66 -24.92
C PRO A 234 -9.56 -14.84 -23.65
N PRO A 235 -8.60 -13.93 -23.37
CA PRO A 235 -7.77 -14.02 -22.18
C PRO A 235 -8.58 -13.99 -20.87
N VAL A 236 -8.12 -14.77 -19.89
CA VAL A 236 -8.72 -14.87 -18.55
C VAL A 236 -8.04 -13.91 -17.57
N ILE A 237 -6.80 -13.52 -17.86
CA ILE A 237 -6.06 -12.54 -17.07
C ILE A 237 -6.20 -11.13 -17.66
N PRO A 238 -6.15 -10.07 -16.83
CA PRO A 238 -6.19 -8.71 -17.34
C PRO A 238 -5.01 -8.43 -18.26
N ARG A 239 -5.24 -7.69 -19.35
CA ARG A 239 -4.21 -7.23 -20.26
C ARG A 239 -3.13 -6.45 -19.52
N PRO A 240 -1.86 -6.88 -19.59
CA PRO A 240 -0.73 -6.07 -19.15
C PRO A 240 -0.57 -4.88 -20.10
N LEU A 241 -0.42 -3.67 -19.53
CA LEU A 241 -0.37 -2.41 -20.28
C LEU A 241 1.00 -1.73 -20.25
N GLY A 242 1.86 -2.09 -19.30
CA GLY A 242 3.22 -1.59 -19.24
C GLY A 242 3.83 -1.65 -17.84
N ILE A 243 5.01 -1.06 -17.71
CA ILE A 243 5.74 -0.97 -16.44
C ILE A 243 6.35 0.42 -16.29
N VAL A 244 6.32 0.97 -15.08
CA VAL A 244 7.11 2.14 -14.69
C VAL A 244 8.32 1.63 -13.91
N GLU A 245 9.42 1.36 -14.62
CA GLU A 245 10.58 0.66 -14.05
C GLU A 245 11.18 1.41 -12.86
N THR A 246 11.30 2.74 -12.97
CA THR A 246 11.83 3.61 -11.90
C THR A 246 11.03 3.51 -10.59
N LEU A 247 9.77 3.10 -10.67
CA LEU A 247 8.90 2.93 -9.51
C LEU A 247 8.72 1.45 -9.12
N GLY A 248 9.12 0.49 -9.96
CA GLY A 248 8.77 -0.91 -9.75
C GLY A 248 7.26 -1.17 -9.78
N LEU A 249 6.55 -0.47 -10.67
CA LEU A 249 5.08 -0.51 -10.79
C LEU A 249 4.65 -1.15 -12.12
N SER A 250 3.96 -2.28 -12.08
CA SER A 250 3.34 -2.87 -13.27
C SER A 250 1.91 -2.34 -13.46
N LEU A 251 1.52 -2.00 -14.69
CA LEU A 251 0.20 -1.50 -15.06
C LEU A 251 -0.59 -2.56 -15.84
N SER A 252 -1.87 -2.68 -15.54
CA SER A 252 -2.80 -3.61 -16.16
C SER A 252 -4.18 -2.97 -16.33
N GLU A 253 -4.94 -3.45 -17.29
CA GLU A 253 -6.32 -3.01 -17.49
C GLU A 253 -7.20 -3.35 -16.27
N ALA A 254 -8.27 -2.59 -16.08
CA ALA A 254 -9.33 -3.02 -15.19
C ALA A 254 -10.11 -4.18 -15.81
N VAL A 255 -10.36 -5.23 -15.00
CA VAL A 255 -11.37 -6.23 -15.35
C VAL A 255 -12.73 -5.54 -15.27
N GLN A 256 -13.32 -5.26 -16.43
CA GLN A 256 -14.65 -4.67 -16.54
C GLN A 256 -15.68 -5.74 -16.93
N SER A 257 -16.91 -5.60 -16.42
CA SER A 257 -18.00 -6.44 -16.92
C SER A 257 -18.36 -5.94 -18.32
N PRO A 258 -18.49 -6.82 -19.33
CA PRO A 258 -18.90 -6.41 -20.67
C PRO A 258 -20.32 -5.81 -20.71
N LYS A 259 -21.10 -5.93 -19.63
CA LYS A 259 -22.36 -5.19 -19.44
C LYS A 259 -22.24 -4.26 -18.24
N ALA A 260 -22.44 -2.96 -18.48
CA ALA A 260 -22.47 -1.91 -17.46
C ALA A 260 -23.45 -2.18 -16.29
N ALA A 261 -24.41 -3.09 -16.48
CA ALA A 261 -25.43 -3.44 -15.48
C ALA A 261 -25.07 -4.61 -14.54
N ASP A 262 -24.06 -5.44 -14.87
CA ASP A 262 -23.72 -6.60 -14.04
C ASP A 262 -22.52 -6.29 -13.13
N PRO A 263 -22.67 -6.36 -11.80
CA PRO A 263 -21.57 -6.13 -10.88
C PRO A 263 -20.53 -7.24 -11.04
N LEU A 264 -19.28 -6.85 -11.31
CA LEU A 264 -18.14 -7.77 -11.33
C LEU A 264 -18.05 -8.56 -10.02
N ARG A 265 -18.18 -9.88 -10.14
CA ARG A 265 -17.95 -10.80 -9.03
C ARG A 265 -16.46 -11.08 -8.95
N THR A 266 -15.82 -10.62 -7.88
CA THR A 266 -14.37 -10.74 -7.68
C THR A 266 -14.04 -11.55 -6.43
N GLY A 267 -12.85 -12.12 -6.37
CA GLY A 267 -12.41 -12.96 -5.25
C GLY A 267 -13.26 -14.24 -5.12
N VAL A 268 -13.58 -14.64 -3.89
CA VAL A 268 -14.41 -15.84 -3.64
C VAL A 268 -15.82 -15.72 -4.20
N ARG A 269 -16.33 -14.49 -4.40
CA ARG A 269 -17.64 -14.27 -5.03
C ARG A 269 -17.68 -14.74 -6.47
N ALA A 270 -16.53 -14.83 -7.16
CA ALA A 270 -16.48 -15.41 -8.50
C ALA A 270 -16.81 -16.90 -8.51
N LEU A 271 -16.68 -17.59 -7.37
CA LEU A 271 -16.88 -19.03 -7.24
C LEU A 271 -18.29 -19.41 -6.78
N GLU A 272 -19.09 -18.46 -6.27
CA GLU A 272 -20.44 -18.81 -5.81
C GLU A 272 -21.37 -19.01 -7.03
N PRO A 273 -22.25 -20.02 -7.02
CA PRO A 273 -23.11 -20.34 -8.15
C PRO A 273 -23.99 -19.14 -8.55
N CYS A 274 -24.14 -18.92 -9.86
CA CYS A 274 -25.03 -17.90 -10.41
C CYS A 274 -26.32 -18.57 -10.88
N PHE A 275 -27.40 -18.40 -10.12
CA PHE A 275 -28.72 -18.84 -10.54
C PHE A 275 -29.27 -17.86 -11.57
N LYS A 276 -29.20 -18.23 -12.85
CA LYS A 276 -29.99 -17.56 -13.89
C LYS A 276 -31.44 -17.96 -13.68
N ARG A 277 -32.32 -17.02 -13.31
CA ARG A 277 -33.76 -17.27 -13.39
C ARG A 277 -34.08 -17.57 -14.86
N GLY A 278 -34.52 -18.79 -15.14
CA GLY A 278 -35.03 -19.18 -16.44
C GLY A 278 -36.15 -18.23 -16.84
N ARG A 279 -36.13 -17.78 -18.09
CA ARG A 279 -37.30 -17.19 -18.74
C ARG A 279 -38.17 -18.32 -19.27
#